data_AF-A0A6G3TPX8-F1
#
_entry.id   AF-A0A6G3TPX8-F1
#
_cell.length_a   1.000
_cell.length_b   1.000
_cell.length_c   1.000
_cell.angle_alpha   90.00
_cell.angle_beta   90.00
_cell.angle_gamma   90.00
#
_symmetry.space_group_name_H-M   'P 1'
#
loop_
_entity.id
_entity.type
_entity.pdbx_description
1 polymer ?
#
loop_
_entity_poly.entity_id
_entity_poly.type
_entity_poly.pdbx_seq_one_letter_code
_entity_poly.pdbx_strand_id
1 'polypeptide(L)'
;TGAPGEAAGAERATREHPFRGSPAERWAEGADAIEVPAAKPLSGMSKDDVAFALRRTKELLVAANLDPAVLRGERPDEALDVLDPKQPELLPKLRRSLSAPDADHDPLRLFTRFDPDETRLAGDVVKVRGRMTLAAGEPGVVKVDADYTFVYPLVRADDADGPVARTIIRRVLTLTLNDPAKWNVTEGKLLVEKYFSEYGNTDCDVYDGYLHPGFPDDDGPGGARPTGPQTDPYDRSRPLTGSGSEGCGQVTRT
;
A
#
# COMPACT_ATOMS: atom_id res chain seq x y z
N THR A 1 -14.63 33.27 3.27
CA THR A 1 -13.32 33.60 3.84
C THR A 1 -12.31 32.65 3.23
N GLY A 2 -11.32 33.20 2.53
CA GLY A 2 -10.47 32.47 1.58
C GLY A 2 -9.61 31.39 2.24
N ALA A 3 -9.36 30.31 1.49
CA ALA A 3 -8.41 29.28 1.85
C ALA A 3 -7.02 29.91 2.07
N PRO A 4 -6.23 29.45 3.05
CA PRO A 4 -4.83 29.84 3.13
C PRO A 4 -4.15 29.34 1.86
N GLY A 5 -3.54 30.27 1.12
CA GLY A 5 -2.68 29.94 -0.01
C GLY A 5 -1.54 29.03 0.43
N GLU A 6 -1.00 28.27 -0.52
CA GLU A 6 0.26 27.55 -0.41
C GLU A 6 1.23 28.34 0.48
N ALA A 7 1.67 27.73 1.57
CA ALA A 7 2.68 28.33 2.42
C ALA A 7 3.96 28.48 1.58
N ALA A 8 4.18 29.68 1.06
CA ALA A 8 5.47 30.12 0.54
C ALA A 8 6.52 29.85 1.62
N GLY A 9 7.30 28.77 1.45
CA GLY A 9 8.34 28.36 2.39
C GLY A 9 8.29 26.91 2.90
N ALA A 10 7.42 26.03 2.40
CA ALA A 10 7.64 24.60 2.60
C ALA A 10 8.97 24.21 1.92
N GLU A 11 10.01 23.97 2.72
CA GLU A 11 11.31 23.54 2.21
C GLU A 11 11.10 22.27 1.35
N ARG A 12 11.57 22.30 0.11
CA ARG A 12 11.37 21.20 -0.85
C ARG A 12 12.07 19.93 -0.35
N ALA A 13 11.48 18.78 -0.68
CA ALA A 13 12.14 17.50 -0.51
C ALA A 13 13.46 17.48 -1.30
N THR A 14 14.52 16.98 -0.68
CA THR A 14 15.81 16.71 -1.32
C THR A 14 16.18 15.26 -1.07
N ARG A 15 17.23 14.74 -1.72
CA ARG A 15 17.66 13.35 -1.47
C ARG A 15 18.10 13.12 -0.02
N GLU A 16 18.71 14.12 0.59
CA GLU A 16 19.15 14.08 2.00
C GLU A 16 17.97 14.20 2.96
N HIS A 17 16.90 14.87 2.54
CA HIS A 17 15.70 15.08 3.32
C HIS A 17 14.43 14.80 2.50
N PRO A 18 14.18 13.53 2.12
CA PRO A 18 13.16 13.17 1.13
C PRO A 18 11.73 13.42 1.61
N PHE A 19 11.53 13.49 2.93
CA PHE A 19 10.22 13.71 3.54
C PHE A 19 9.98 15.15 4.00
N ARG A 20 10.96 16.05 3.82
CA ARG A 20 10.86 17.45 4.24
C ARG A 20 9.62 18.12 3.66
N GLY A 21 8.93 18.90 4.48
CA GLY A 21 7.71 19.61 4.06
C GLY A 21 6.46 18.73 3.97
N SER A 22 6.51 17.46 4.36
CA SER A 22 5.33 16.57 4.44
C SER A 22 5.00 16.16 5.87
N PRO A 23 3.75 15.73 6.16
CA PRO A 23 3.42 15.09 7.43
C PRO A 23 4.26 13.83 7.72
N ALA A 24 4.77 13.15 6.70
CA ALA A 24 5.51 11.89 6.81
C ALA A 24 6.92 12.04 7.39
N GLU A 25 7.47 13.26 7.43
CA GLU A 25 8.76 13.53 8.08
C GLU A 25 8.80 13.01 9.53
N ARG A 26 7.65 13.05 10.22
CA ARG A 26 7.50 12.60 11.62
C ARG A 26 7.02 11.15 11.76
N TRP A 27 6.88 10.41 10.67
CA TRP A 27 6.39 9.03 10.73
C TRP A 27 7.53 8.05 11.02
N ALA A 28 7.16 6.87 11.51
CA ALA A 28 8.07 5.75 11.66
C ALA A 28 8.44 5.17 10.27
N GLU A 29 9.45 4.31 10.26
CA GLU A 29 10.12 3.85 9.05
C GLU A 29 9.96 2.34 8.86
N GLY A 30 9.78 1.93 7.60
CA GLY A 30 9.84 0.54 7.17
C GLY A 30 8.95 -0.44 7.95
N ALA A 31 9.46 -1.66 8.12
CA ALA A 31 8.71 -2.75 8.75
C ALA A 31 8.47 -2.53 10.25
N ASP A 32 9.33 -1.76 10.92
CA ASP A 32 9.22 -1.51 12.37
C ASP A 32 8.04 -0.60 12.71
N ALA A 33 7.62 0.26 11.78
CA ALA A 33 6.39 1.04 11.88
C ALA A 33 5.10 0.19 11.82
N ILE A 34 5.19 -1.06 11.39
CA ILE A 34 4.06 -2.00 11.36
C ILE A 34 4.03 -2.73 12.70
N GLU A 35 3.35 -2.13 13.67
CA GLU A 35 3.20 -2.69 15.02
C GLU A 35 2.24 -3.88 15.05
N VAL A 36 2.65 -4.95 15.73
CA VAL A 36 1.84 -6.14 15.98
C VAL A 36 1.15 -5.99 17.34
N PRO A 37 -0.18 -5.87 17.40
CA PRO A 37 -0.89 -5.69 18.66
C PRO A 37 -0.84 -6.95 19.53
N ALA A 38 -1.11 -6.79 20.83
CA ALA A 38 -1.15 -7.91 21.75
C ALA A 38 -2.28 -8.89 21.39
N ALA A 39 -1.92 -10.17 21.25
CA ALA A 39 -2.88 -11.23 20.94
C ALA A 39 -3.68 -11.66 22.18
N LYS A 40 -4.95 -11.98 21.94
CA LYS A 40 -5.87 -12.60 22.91
C LYS A 40 -6.68 -13.70 22.21
N PRO A 41 -7.06 -14.79 22.90
CA PRO A 41 -7.95 -15.79 22.34
C PRO A 41 -9.23 -15.15 21.78
N LEU A 42 -9.68 -15.57 20.59
CA LEU A 42 -10.81 -14.95 19.90
C LEU A 42 -11.51 -15.95 18.98
N SER A 43 -12.85 -15.95 18.94
CA SER A 43 -13.65 -16.83 18.09
C SER A 43 -13.29 -18.32 18.19
N GLY A 44 -12.85 -18.78 19.37
CA GLY A 44 -12.41 -20.17 19.59
C GLY A 44 -11.00 -20.48 19.09
N MET A 45 -10.26 -19.50 18.58
CA MET A 45 -8.83 -19.57 18.26
C MET A 45 -7.99 -19.31 19.51
N SER A 46 -6.86 -19.98 19.62
CA SER A 46 -5.94 -19.80 20.75
C SER A 46 -5.24 -18.43 20.69
N LYS A 47 -4.60 -18.03 21.79
CA LYS A 47 -3.75 -16.82 21.80
C LYS A 47 -2.64 -16.90 20.74
N ASP A 48 -2.08 -18.08 20.54
CA ASP A 48 -0.96 -18.30 19.63
C ASP A 48 -1.41 -18.24 18.17
N ASP A 49 -2.59 -18.77 17.85
CA ASP A 49 -3.19 -18.65 16.51
C ASP A 49 -3.47 -17.18 16.17
N VAL A 50 -4.01 -16.43 17.13
CA VAL A 50 -4.27 -15.00 16.95
C VAL A 50 -2.96 -14.22 16.78
N ALA A 51 -1.92 -14.54 17.56
CA ALA A 51 -0.59 -13.96 17.39
C ALA A 51 0.01 -14.31 16.02
N PHE A 52 -0.21 -15.53 15.55
CA PHE A 52 0.23 -15.98 14.22
C PHE A 52 -0.48 -15.20 13.11
N ALA A 53 -1.80 -15.02 13.18
CA ALA A 53 -2.57 -14.24 12.20
C ALA A 53 -2.02 -12.80 12.07
N LEU A 54 -1.74 -12.15 13.19
CA LEU A 54 -1.18 -10.79 13.21
C LEU A 54 0.23 -10.74 12.61
N ARG A 55 1.11 -11.69 12.94
CA ARG A 55 2.46 -11.77 12.34
C ARG A 55 2.40 -12.00 10.83
N ARG A 56 1.58 -12.94 10.36
CA ARG A 56 1.38 -13.19 8.92
C ARG A 56 0.80 -11.98 8.20
N THR A 57 -0.06 -11.21 8.87
CA THR A 57 -0.58 -9.95 8.31
C THR A 57 0.53 -8.91 8.13
N LYS A 58 1.41 -8.74 9.14
CA LYS A 58 2.61 -7.90 9.01
C LYS A 58 3.51 -8.39 7.86
N GLU A 59 3.77 -9.69 7.78
CA GLU A 59 4.60 -10.28 6.72
C GLU A 59 4.03 -9.99 5.32
N LEU A 60 2.71 -10.12 5.12
CA LEU A 60 2.07 -9.74 3.86
C LEU A 60 2.27 -8.25 3.54
N LEU A 61 2.04 -7.36 4.52
CA LEU A 61 2.19 -5.92 4.32
C LEU A 61 3.63 -5.55 3.93
N VAL A 62 4.62 -6.14 4.61
CA VAL A 62 6.05 -5.92 4.32
C VAL A 62 6.39 -6.46 2.93
N ALA A 63 6.10 -7.73 2.66
CA ALA A 63 6.46 -8.36 1.38
C ALA A 63 5.76 -7.70 0.18
N ALA A 64 4.55 -7.15 0.36
CA ALA A 64 3.81 -6.53 -0.73
C ALA A 64 4.12 -5.03 -0.93
N ASN A 65 4.64 -4.33 0.07
CA ASN A 65 4.74 -2.86 0.06
C ASN A 65 6.09 -2.29 0.52
N LEU A 66 7.01 -3.10 1.02
CA LEU A 66 8.31 -2.63 1.52
C LEU A 66 9.49 -3.43 0.98
N ASP A 67 9.24 -4.61 0.41
CA ASP A 67 10.29 -5.44 -0.18
C ASP A 67 11.00 -4.70 -1.35
N PRO A 68 12.32 -4.48 -1.28
CA PRO A 68 13.04 -3.72 -2.30
C PRO A 68 13.02 -4.32 -3.71
N ALA A 69 12.82 -5.64 -3.84
CA ALA A 69 12.68 -6.29 -5.14
C ALA A 69 11.28 -6.02 -5.71
N VAL A 70 10.24 -6.16 -4.89
CA VAL A 70 8.85 -5.85 -5.28
C VAL A 70 8.68 -4.39 -5.67
N LEU A 71 9.29 -3.47 -4.91
CA LEU A 71 9.28 -2.04 -5.23
C LEU A 71 9.94 -1.73 -6.58
N ARG A 72 10.95 -2.51 -6.99
CA ARG A 72 11.59 -2.44 -8.33
C ARG A 72 10.87 -3.25 -9.40
N GLY A 73 9.63 -3.69 -9.14
CA GLY A 73 8.82 -4.40 -10.13
C GLY A 73 9.07 -5.91 -10.19
N GLU A 74 9.86 -6.49 -9.31
CA GLU A 74 10.05 -7.94 -9.27
C GLU A 74 8.83 -8.66 -8.68
N ARG A 75 8.71 -9.97 -8.89
CA ARG A 75 7.52 -10.74 -8.51
C ARG A 75 7.41 -10.87 -6.97
N PRO A 76 6.24 -10.59 -6.37
CA PRO A 76 6.05 -10.62 -4.91
C PRO A 76 5.76 -12.03 -4.39
N ASP A 77 6.67 -12.99 -4.62
CA ASP A 77 6.44 -14.40 -4.30
C ASP A 77 6.25 -14.65 -2.79
N GLU A 78 6.98 -13.92 -1.93
CA GLU A 78 6.79 -14.01 -0.47
C GLU A 78 5.39 -13.56 -0.03
N ALA A 79 4.89 -12.47 -0.62
CA ALA A 79 3.54 -11.98 -0.33
C ALA A 79 2.47 -12.96 -0.82
N LEU A 80 2.66 -13.55 -2.01
CA LEU A 80 1.76 -14.57 -2.55
C LEU A 80 1.75 -15.84 -1.69
N ASP A 81 2.88 -16.22 -1.10
CA ASP A 81 2.97 -17.36 -0.20
C ASP A 81 2.20 -17.13 1.11
N VAL A 82 1.91 -15.88 1.52
CA VAL A 82 1.06 -15.64 2.69
C VAL A 82 -0.38 -16.13 2.50
N LEU A 83 -0.83 -16.15 1.25
CA LEU A 83 -2.24 -16.31 0.91
C LEU A 83 -2.62 -17.77 0.70
N ASP A 84 -3.86 -18.11 1.06
CA ASP A 84 -4.37 -19.47 0.95
C ASP A 84 -4.59 -19.85 -0.51
N PRO A 85 -3.92 -20.90 -1.03
CA PRO A 85 -4.14 -21.38 -2.39
C PRO A 85 -5.53 -21.99 -2.62
N LYS A 86 -6.27 -22.31 -1.55
CA LYS A 86 -7.66 -22.77 -1.64
C LYS A 86 -8.67 -21.63 -1.74
N GLN A 87 -8.27 -20.37 -1.50
CA GLN A 87 -9.18 -19.25 -1.70
C GLN A 87 -9.54 -19.16 -3.19
N PRO A 88 -10.83 -19.32 -3.55
CA PRO A 88 -11.24 -19.34 -4.95
C PRO A 88 -10.82 -18.06 -5.67
N GLU A 89 -10.29 -18.21 -6.88
CA GLU A 89 -9.92 -17.14 -7.81
C GLU A 89 -8.83 -16.14 -7.37
N LEU A 90 -8.54 -15.98 -6.08
CA LEU A 90 -7.64 -14.91 -5.60
C LEU A 90 -6.22 -15.04 -6.17
N LEU A 91 -5.52 -16.13 -5.84
CA LEU A 91 -4.14 -16.33 -6.31
C LEU A 91 -4.05 -16.41 -7.84
N PRO A 92 -4.94 -17.13 -8.57
CA PRO A 92 -4.96 -17.07 -10.02
C PRO A 92 -5.10 -15.64 -10.57
N LYS A 93 -5.99 -14.83 -10.01
CA LYS A 93 -6.19 -13.42 -10.43
C LYS A 93 -4.97 -12.55 -10.14
N LEU A 94 -4.36 -12.68 -8.96
CA LEU A 94 -3.14 -11.94 -8.62
C LEU A 94 -1.95 -12.35 -9.51
N ARG A 95 -1.84 -13.64 -9.82
CA ARG A 95 -0.80 -14.12 -10.76
C ARG A 95 -1.07 -13.60 -12.17
N ARG A 96 -2.32 -13.57 -12.62
CA ARG A 96 -2.72 -12.98 -13.90
C ARG A 96 -2.36 -11.49 -13.94
N SER A 97 -2.74 -10.71 -12.93
CA SER A 97 -2.45 -9.27 -12.89
C SER A 97 -0.96 -8.97 -12.91
N LEU A 98 -0.12 -9.80 -12.28
CA LEU A 98 1.33 -9.66 -12.34
C LEU A 98 1.95 -10.04 -13.69
N SER A 99 1.31 -10.92 -14.47
CA SER A 99 1.89 -11.49 -15.70
C SER A 99 1.40 -10.77 -16.96
N ALA A 100 0.15 -10.31 -16.95
CA ALA A 100 -0.49 -9.60 -18.04
C ALA A 100 -1.48 -8.59 -17.42
N PRO A 101 -0.96 -7.48 -16.86
CA PRO A 101 -1.76 -6.43 -16.24
C PRO A 101 -2.64 -5.74 -17.29
N ASP A 102 -3.84 -5.36 -16.85
CA ASP A 102 -4.81 -4.59 -17.60
C ASP A 102 -5.76 -3.89 -16.61
N ALA A 103 -6.71 -3.09 -17.11
CA ALA A 103 -7.62 -2.31 -16.26
C ALA A 103 -8.45 -3.17 -15.27
N ASP A 104 -8.75 -4.41 -15.63
CA ASP A 104 -9.50 -5.34 -14.79
C ASP A 104 -8.58 -6.16 -13.87
N HIS A 105 -7.31 -6.33 -14.26
CA HIS A 105 -6.29 -7.12 -13.58
C HIS A 105 -5.09 -6.25 -13.19
N ASP A 106 -5.33 -5.30 -12.29
CA ASP A 106 -4.29 -4.41 -11.79
C ASP A 106 -3.58 -5.00 -10.54
N PRO A 107 -2.27 -5.35 -10.61
CA PRO A 107 -1.52 -5.85 -9.47
C PRO A 107 -1.29 -4.78 -8.40
N LEU A 108 -1.36 -3.50 -8.78
CA LEU A 108 -1.09 -2.38 -7.89
C LEU A 108 -2.10 -2.27 -6.77
N ARG A 109 -3.27 -2.93 -6.87
CA ARG A 109 -4.29 -3.03 -5.81
C ARG A 109 -3.84 -3.74 -4.53
N LEU A 110 -2.79 -4.55 -4.60
CA LEU A 110 -2.21 -5.22 -3.43
C LEU A 110 -0.70 -5.02 -3.30
N PHE A 111 0.03 -4.90 -4.41
CA PHE A 111 1.48 -4.79 -4.43
C PHE A 111 1.91 -3.37 -4.82
N THR A 112 2.89 -2.79 -4.13
CA THR A 112 3.48 -1.51 -4.56
C THR A 112 4.65 -1.81 -5.48
N ARG A 113 4.59 -1.33 -6.72
CA ARG A 113 5.56 -1.64 -7.77
C ARG A 113 5.80 -0.37 -8.58
N PHE A 114 7.06 0.01 -8.75
CA PHE A 114 7.45 1.11 -9.62
C PHE A 114 8.18 0.56 -10.83
N ASP A 115 8.11 1.27 -11.96
CA ASP A 115 8.89 0.91 -13.15
C ASP A 115 10.38 1.18 -12.87
N PRO A 116 11.25 0.15 -12.88
CA PRO A 116 12.68 0.30 -12.59
C PRO A 116 13.43 1.09 -13.69
N ASP A 117 12.86 1.23 -14.88
CA ASP A 117 13.41 2.03 -15.96
C ASP A 117 13.03 3.52 -15.83
N GLU A 118 12.00 3.85 -15.03
CA GLU A 118 11.55 5.21 -14.80
C GLU A 118 12.00 5.78 -13.45
N THR A 119 11.93 5.00 -12.37
CA THR A 119 12.12 5.53 -11.02
C THR A 119 12.98 4.64 -10.11
N ARG A 120 13.54 5.26 -9.08
CA ARG A 120 14.22 4.58 -7.96
C ARG A 120 13.88 5.26 -6.65
N LEU A 121 13.96 4.52 -5.55
CA LEU A 121 13.85 5.13 -4.22
C LEU A 121 14.97 6.14 -3.98
N ALA A 122 14.62 7.28 -3.41
CA ALA A 122 15.56 8.26 -2.87
C ALA A 122 16.04 7.79 -1.48
N GLY A 123 17.01 6.88 -1.47
CA GLY A 123 17.48 6.19 -0.26
C GLY A 123 16.79 4.83 -0.06
N ASP A 124 16.82 4.33 1.17
CA ASP A 124 16.28 3.02 1.57
C ASP A 124 15.08 3.12 2.55
N VAL A 125 14.67 4.35 2.86
CA VAL A 125 13.61 4.63 3.83
C VAL A 125 12.25 4.79 3.14
N VAL A 126 11.27 4.01 3.58
CA VAL A 126 9.84 4.23 3.33
C VAL A 126 9.19 4.67 4.64
N LYS A 127 8.47 5.78 4.64
CA LYS A 127 7.71 6.23 5.82
C LYS A 127 6.39 5.52 5.89
N VAL A 128 6.05 5.02 7.07
CA VAL A 128 4.87 4.21 7.30
C VAL A 128 4.12 4.72 8.52
N ARG A 129 2.81 4.77 8.40
CA ARG A 129 1.90 5.04 9.52
C ARG A 129 0.73 4.10 9.42
N GLY A 130 0.16 3.71 10.55
CA GLY A 130 -1.09 2.96 10.54
C GLY A 130 -1.27 2.11 11.77
N ARG A 131 -2.19 1.16 11.64
CA ARG A 131 -2.49 0.20 12.70
C ARG A 131 -3.17 -1.03 12.11
N MET A 132 -3.04 -2.14 12.83
CA MET A 132 -3.91 -3.30 12.65
C MET A 132 -4.70 -3.60 13.92
N THR A 133 -5.87 -4.20 13.76
CA THR A 133 -6.78 -4.61 14.85
C THR A 133 -7.33 -6.00 14.63
N LEU A 134 -7.77 -6.61 15.73
CA LEU A 134 -8.46 -7.89 15.73
C LEU A 134 -9.98 -7.69 15.77
N ALA A 135 -10.69 -8.48 14.98
CA ALA A 135 -12.14 -8.63 15.05
C ALA A 135 -12.52 -10.11 15.09
N ALA A 136 -13.64 -10.40 15.77
CA ALA A 136 -14.19 -11.75 15.82
C ALA A 136 -14.83 -12.08 14.46
N GLY A 137 -14.48 -13.23 13.89
CA GLY A 137 -15.22 -13.84 12.79
C GLY A 137 -16.16 -14.94 13.31
N GLU A 138 -16.64 -15.75 12.37
CA GLU A 138 -17.35 -17.00 12.64
C GLU A 138 -16.53 -17.93 13.57
N PRO A 139 -17.15 -18.98 14.16
CA PRO A 139 -16.41 -19.95 14.98
C PRO A 139 -15.19 -20.53 14.25
N GLY A 140 -14.00 -20.38 14.84
CA GLY A 140 -12.72 -20.76 14.25
C GLY A 140 -12.14 -19.74 13.26
N VAL A 141 -12.64 -18.51 13.22
CA VAL A 141 -12.15 -17.45 12.32
C VAL A 141 -11.76 -16.21 13.12
N VAL A 142 -10.50 -15.80 12.99
CA VAL A 142 -10.03 -14.49 13.46
C VAL A 142 -9.83 -13.57 12.28
N LYS A 143 -10.34 -12.34 12.38
CA LYS A 143 -10.12 -11.28 11.39
C LYS A 143 -9.06 -10.30 11.86
N VAL A 144 -8.19 -9.91 10.93
CA VAL A 144 -7.21 -8.84 11.11
C VAL A 144 -7.53 -7.71 10.14
N ASP A 145 -7.95 -6.57 10.68
CA ASP A 145 -8.14 -5.35 9.90
C ASP A 145 -6.87 -4.52 9.95
N ALA A 146 -6.25 -4.26 8.80
CA ALA A 146 -5.03 -3.48 8.66
C ALA A 146 -5.28 -2.21 7.83
N ASP A 147 -4.92 -1.06 8.36
CA ASP A 147 -5.00 0.24 7.68
C ASP A 147 -3.63 0.92 7.80
N TYR A 148 -2.87 0.93 6.70
CA TYR A 148 -1.52 1.49 6.65
C TYR A 148 -1.35 2.43 5.47
N THR A 149 -0.60 3.50 5.68
CA THR A 149 -0.19 4.45 4.65
C THR A 149 1.32 4.38 4.52
N PHE A 150 1.79 4.24 3.29
CA PHE A 150 3.19 4.18 2.91
C PHE A 150 3.53 5.41 2.08
N VAL A 151 4.72 5.97 2.27
CA VAL A 151 5.21 7.13 1.52
C VAL A 151 6.58 6.78 0.98
N TYR A 152 6.66 6.72 -0.35
CA TYR A 152 7.83 6.32 -1.10
C TYR A 152 8.48 7.57 -1.68
N PRO A 153 9.70 7.93 -1.25
CA PRO A 153 10.43 9.01 -1.86
C PRO A 153 11.15 8.49 -3.11
N LEU A 154 11.02 9.19 -4.22
CA LEU A 154 11.42 8.69 -5.55
C LEU A 154 12.27 9.74 -6.27
N VAL A 155 13.26 9.27 -7.00
CA VAL A 155 14.03 10.00 -8.03
C VAL A 155 13.84 9.30 -9.36
N ARG A 156 14.15 9.97 -10.47
CA ARG A 156 14.15 9.32 -11.78
C ARG A 156 15.30 8.32 -11.88
N ALA A 157 15.11 7.27 -12.66
CA ALA A 157 16.13 6.26 -12.89
C ALA A 157 17.30 6.79 -13.74
N ASP A 158 17.09 7.78 -14.60
CA ASP A 158 18.13 8.42 -15.40
C ASP A 158 18.75 9.66 -14.73
N ASP A 159 18.01 10.31 -13.83
CA ASP A 159 18.48 11.44 -13.03
C ASP A 159 18.33 11.17 -11.52
N ALA A 160 19.34 10.49 -10.98
CA ALA A 160 19.37 10.19 -9.56
C ALA A 160 19.47 11.46 -8.71
N ASP A 161 20.10 12.54 -9.19
CA ASP A 161 20.34 13.77 -8.41
C ASP A 161 19.27 14.85 -8.63
N GLY A 162 18.24 14.52 -9.41
CA GLY A 162 17.08 15.34 -9.68
C GLY A 162 16.13 15.54 -8.49
N PRO A 163 14.98 16.17 -8.73
CA PRO A 163 14.01 16.44 -7.67
C PRO A 163 13.40 15.16 -7.11
N VAL A 164 13.07 15.20 -5.82
CA VAL A 164 12.40 14.08 -5.14
C VAL A 164 10.89 14.22 -5.27
N ALA A 165 10.25 13.21 -5.86
CA ALA A 165 8.81 12.99 -5.81
C ALA A 165 8.44 12.10 -4.62
N ARG A 166 7.17 12.15 -4.20
CA ARG A 166 6.63 11.22 -3.20
C ARG A 166 5.35 10.60 -3.71
N THR A 167 5.28 9.28 -3.70
CA THR A 167 4.02 8.54 -3.92
C THR A 167 3.49 8.08 -2.57
N ILE A 168 2.21 8.33 -2.31
CA ILE A 168 1.54 8.02 -1.05
C ILE A 168 0.48 6.96 -1.31
N ILE A 169 0.54 5.83 -0.61
CA ILE A 169 -0.40 4.73 -0.82
C ILE A 169 -1.01 4.33 0.51
N ARG A 170 -2.33 4.44 0.64
CA ARG A 170 -3.07 3.90 1.78
C ARG A 170 -3.70 2.57 1.39
N ARG A 171 -3.43 1.54 2.19
CA ARG A 171 -3.95 0.17 2.05
C ARG A 171 -4.89 -0.11 3.21
N VAL A 172 -6.10 -0.62 2.91
CA VAL A 172 -7.04 -1.14 3.91
C VAL A 172 -7.37 -2.59 3.57
N LEU A 173 -6.93 -3.51 4.42
CA LEU A 173 -7.13 -4.95 4.26
C LEU A 173 -7.94 -5.51 5.43
N THR A 174 -8.78 -6.49 5.14
CA THR A 174 -9.31 -7.44 6.13
C THR A 174 -8.84 -8.82 5.72
N LEU A 175 -8.01 -9.43 6.56
CA LEU A 175 -7.49 -10.79 6.37
C LEU A 175 -8.10 -11.72 7.40
N THR A 176 -8.23 -13.00 7.08
CA THR A 176 -8.70 -13.99 8.04
C THR A 176 -7.73 -15.16 8.16
N LEU A 177 -7.54 -15.63 9.39
CA LEU A 177 -6.98 -16.94 9.68
C LEU A 177 -8.11 -17.84 10.14
N ASN A 178 -8.27 -18.98 9.46
CA ASN A 178 -9.36 -19.91 9.70
C ASN A 178 -8.81 -21.23 10.23
N ASP A 179 -9.53 -21.82 11.18
CA ASP A 179 -9.25 -23.13 11.76
C ASP A 179 -9.45 -24.24 10.70
N PRO A 180 -8.38 -24.95 10.28
CA PRO A 180 -8.48 -26.01 9.27
C PRO A 180 -9.31 -27.21 9.73
N ALA A 181 -9.57 -27.38 11.03
CA ALA A 181 -10.48 -28.41 11.54
C ALA A 181 -11.96 -28.10 11.26
N LYS A 182 -12.28 -26.83 10.94
CA LYS A 182 -13.66 -26.34 10.72
C LYS A 182 -13.89 -25.80 9.32
N TRP A 183 -12.85 -25.33 8.66
CA TRP A 183 -12.91 -24.66 7.36
C TRP A 183 -12.03 -25.38 6.34
N ASN A 184 -12.46 -25.42 5.07
CA ASN A 184 -11.63 -25.96 3.99
C ASN A 184 -10.55 -24.93 3.57
N VAL A 185 -9.50 -24.84 4.38
CA VAL A 185 -8.39 -23.90 4.21
C VAL A 185 -7.06 -24.64 4.25
N THR A 186 -5.99 -23.95 3.90
CA THR A 186 -4.62 -24.44 4.04
C THR A 186 -4.09 -23.95 5.38
N GLU A 187 -3.59 -24.86 6.21
CA GLU A 187 -3.03 -24.52 7.51
C GLU A 187 -1.93 -23.45 7.38
N GLY A 188 -1.99 -22.43 8.25
CA GLY A 188 -1.00 -21.36 8.28
C GLY A 188 -1.09 -20.31 7.16
N LYS A 189 -2.10 -20.39 6.28
CA LYS A 189 -2.32 -19.41 5.20
C LYS A 189 -3.49 -18.46 5.54
N LEU A 190 -3.38 -17.22 5.08
CA LEU A 190 -4.41 -16.20 5.26
C LEU A 190 -5.36 -16.15 4.06
N LEU A 191 -6.63 -15.88 4.32
CA LEU A 191 -7.57 -15.46 3.28
C LEU A 191 -7.68 -13.94 3.25
N VAL A 192 -7.93 -13.38 2.08
CA VAL A 192 -8.23 -11.95 1.89
C VAL A 192 -9.73 -11.77 1.78
N GLU A 193 -10.35 -11.14 2.78
CA GLU A 193 -11.77 -10.80 2.77
C GLU A 193 -12.02 -9.48 2.05
N LYS A 194 -11.16 -8.49 2.29
CA LYS A 194 -11.24 -7.15 1.69
C LYS A 194 -9.84 -6.60 1.47
N TYR A 195 -9.64 -5.90 0.35
CA TYR A 195 -8.44 -5.11 0.10
C TYR A 195 -8.82 -3.89 -0.75
N PHE A 196 -8.59 -2.70 -0.22
CA PHE A 196 -8.79 -1.42 -0.90
C PHE A 196 -7.51 -0.60 -0.82
N SER A 197 -7.31 0.23 -1.84
CA SER A 197 -6.15 1.10 -1.93
C SER A 197 -6.54 2.48 -2.43
N GLU A 198 -5.89 3.49 -1.89
CA GLU A 198 -5.93 4.88 -2.36
C GLU A 198 -4.50 5.30 -2.70
N TYR A 199 -4.33 5.98 -3.82
CA TYR A 199 -3.03 6.36 -4.37
C TYR A 199 -2.96 7.88 -4.49
N GLY A 200 -1.83 8.45 -4.08
CA GLY A 200 -1.47 9.84 -4.26
C GLY A 200 -0.18 9.94 -5.05
N ASN A 201 -0.17 10.80 -6.06
CA ASN A 201 0.94 11.04 -6.98
C ASN A 201 1.40 9.80 -7.78
N THR A 202 0.55 9.39 -8.69
CA THR A 202 0.82 8.44 -9.78
C THR A 202 -0.13 8.76 -10.93
N ASP A 203 0.30 8.51 -12.16
CA ASP A 203 -0.56 8.63 -13.34
C ASP A 203 -1.75 7.68 -13.23
N CYS A 204 -2.80 8.08 -13.94
CA CYS A 204 -4.07 7.40 -13.93
C CYS A 204 -4.37 6.84 -15.31
N ASP A 205 -5.21 5.81 -15.31
CA ASP A 205 -5.57 5.07 -16.52
C ASP A 205 -4.37 4.41 -17.24
N VAL A 206 -3.26 4.24 -16.52
CA VAL A 206 -2.13 3.40 -16.89
C VAL A 206 -2.24 2.08 -16.11
N TYR A 207 -2.24 0.96 -16.83
CA TYR A 207 -2.52 -0.36 -16.27
C TYR A 207 -1.48 -1.39 -16.75
N ASP A 208 -0.21 -1.00 -16.81
CA ASP A 208 0.91 -1.84 -17.21
C ASP A 208 1.56 -2.59 -16.02
N GLY A 209 1.00 -2.41 -14.82
CA GLY A 209 1.44 -3.07 -13.59
C GLY A 209 2.47 -2.28 -12.78
N TYR A 210 2.71 -1.01 -13.11
CA TYR A 210 3.62 -0.10 -12.41
C TYR A 210 2.97 1.24 -12.06
N LEU A 211 3.47 1.86 -10.99
CA LEU A 211 3.17 3.24 -10.62
C LEU A 211 4.10 4.18 -11.38
N HIS A 212 3.54 5.29 -11.87
CA HIS A 212 4.24 6.32 -12.66
C HIS A 212 4.09 7.68 -11.96
N PRO A 213 4.97 8.02 -11.01
CA PRO A 213 4.88 9.24 -10.23
C PRO A 213 5.17 10.49 -11.05
N GLY A 214 4.41 11.56 -10.82
CA GLY A 214 4.77 12.89 -11.30
C GLY A 214 5.87 13.51 -10.43
N PHE A 215 6.79 14.21 -11.08
CA PHE A 215 7.91 14.92 -10.47
C PHE A 215 7.70 16.45 -10.47
N PRO A 216 8.28 17.18 -9.51
CA PRO A 216 8.09 18.63 -9.37
C PRO A 216 8.51 19.48 -10.58
N ASP A 217 9.40 18.95 -11.43
CA ASP A 217 9.94 19.60 -12.62
C ASP A 217 9.30 19.11 -13.93
N ASP A 218 8.28 18.25 -13.85
CA ASP A 218 7.47 17.92 -15.03
C ASP A 218 6.77 19.19 -15.54
N ASP A 219 6.90 19.48 -16.84
CA ASP A 219 6.35 20.66 -17.54
C ASP A 219 4.79 20.67 -17.62
N GLY A 220 4.10 19.93 -16.76
CA GLY A 220 2.68 19.59 -16.88
C GLY A 220 2.48 18.34 -17.74
N PRO A 221 1.42 17.56 -17.51
CA PRO A 221 1.51 16.11 -17.62
C PRO A 221 1.56 15.62 -19.07
N GLY A 222 2.47 14.67 -19.33
CA GLY A 222 2.42 13.77 -20.48
C GLY A 222 1.28 12.74 -20.40
N GLY A 223 0.66 12.59 -19.22
CA GLY A 223 -0.51 11.75 -18.94
C GLY A 223 -1.84 12.53 -18.83
N ALA A 224 -2.95 11.79 -18.65
CA ALA A 224 -4.27 12.40 -18.43
C ALA A 224 -4.26 13.24 -17.13
N ARG A 225 -4.66 14.52 -17.22
CA ARG A 225 -4.75 15.38 -16.02
C ARG A 225 -5.70 14.74 -14.99
N PRO A 226 -5.33 14.69 -13.71
CA PRO A 226 -6.28 14.30 -12.67
C PRO A 226 -7.45 15.29 -12.68
N THR A 227 -8.67 14.78 -12.82
CA THR A 227 -9.90 15.57 -12.95
C THR A 227 -10.76 15.53 -11.68
N GLY A 228 -10.40 14.70 -10.70
CA GLY A 228 -11.11 14.55 -9.45
C GLY A 228 -10.86 15.70 -8.45
N PRO A 229 -11.70 15.80 -7.39
CA PRO A 229 -11.53 16.80 -6.33
C PRO A 229 -10.19 16.63 -5.62
N GLN A 230 -9.61 17.75 -5.19
CA GLN A 230 -8.35 17.71 -4.45
C GLN A 230 -8.52 16.98 -3.12
N THR A 231 -7.70 15.96 -2.89
CA THR A 231 -7.65 15.19 -1.65
C THR A 231 -6.28 15.33 -0.99
N ASP A 232 -6.23 15.41 0.34
CA ASP A 232 -4.97 15.28 1.08
C ASP A 232 -4.64 13.79 1.25
N PRO A 233 -3.62 13.23 0.56
CA PRO A 233 -3.33 11.81 0.62
C PRO A 233 -2.79 11.36 1.99
N TYR A 234 -2.48 12.31 2.87
CA TYR A 234 -2.10 12.07 4.27
C TYR A 234 -3.30 12.03 5.23
N ASP A 235 -4.49 12.46 4.79
CA ASP A 235 -5.70 12.44 5.60
C ASP A 235 -6.29 11.03 5.66
N ARG A 236 -6.38 10.51 6.88
CA ARG A 236 -6.88 9.16 7.17
C ARG A 236 -8.19 9.17 7.94
N SER A 237 -8.81 10.34 8.10
CA SER A 237 -10.05 10.51 8.85
C SER A 237 -11.26 9.86 8.18
N ARG A 238 -11.22 9.72 6.84
CA ARG A 238 -12.28 9.11 6.06
C ARG A 238 -12.04 7.60 5.85
N PRO A 239 -13.09 6.77 5.88
CA PRO A 239 -12.96 5.35 5.55
C PRO A 239 -12.69 5.15 4.05
N LEU A 240 -11.86 4.17 3.69
CA LEU A 240 -11.81 3.67 2.32
C LEU A 240 -12.97 2.69 2.12
N THR A 241 -14.02 3.17 1.46
CA THR A 241 -15.15 2.36 1.02
C THR A 241 -14.96 2.07 -0.46
N GLY A 242 -14.86 0.79 -0.84
CA GLY A 242 -14.66 0.35 -2.23
C GLY A 242 -15.84 0.62 -3.18
N SER A 243 -16.66 1.65 -2.91
CA SER A 243 -17.48 2.29 -3.93
C SER A 243 -16.52 2.89 -4.95
N GLY A 244 -16.52 2.29 -6.14
CA GLY A 244 -15.44 2.33 -7.11
C GLY A 244 -14.94 3.71 -7.48
N SER A 245 -13.72 3.73 -8.00
CA SER A 245 -13.23 4.75 -8.94
C SER A 245 -13.79 6.15 -8.67
N GLU A 246 -13.65 6.67 -7.44
CA GLU A 246 -13.46 8.11 -7.33
C GLU A 246 -12.10 8.32 -7.97
N GLY A 247 -12.15 8.51 -9.29
CA GLY A 247 -11.03 8.35 -10.20
C GLY A 247 -9.87 9.24 -9.83
N CYS A 248 -8.77 9.10 -10.56
CA CYS A 248 -7.60 9.96 -10.55
C CYS A 248 -7.80 11.33 -9.87
N GLY A 249 -7.58 11.37 -8.55
CA GLY A 249 -7.82 12.55 -7.75
C GLY A 249 -6.59 13.45 -7.80
N GLN A 250 -6.79 14.76 -7.94
CA GLN A 250 -5.69 15.68 -7.65
C GLN A 250 -5.32 15.55 -6.16
N VAL A 251 -4.04 15.60 -5.84
CA VAL A 251 -3.59 15.66 -4.44
C VAL A 251 -3.29 17.11 -4.06
N THR A 252 -3.67 17.52 -2.85
CA THR A 252 -3.41 18.88 -2.34
C THR A 252 -1.93 19.12 -2.02
N ARG A 253 -1.19 18.04 -1.77
CA ARG A 253 0.23 18.04 -1.42
C ARG A 253 0.79 16.63 -1.58
N THR A 254 2.07 16.55 -1.84
CA THR A 254 2.86 15.33 -1.70
C THR A 254 3.90 15.54 -0.65
#